data_AF-A0A7V5GUN9-F1
#
_entry.id   AF-A0A7V5GUN9-F1
#
_cell.length_a   1.000
_cell.length_b   1.000
_cell.length_c   1.000
_cell.angle_alpha   90.00
_cell.angle_beta   90.00
_cell.angle_gamma   90.00
#
_symmetry.space_group_name_H-M   'P 1'
#
loop_
_entity.id
_entity.type
_entity.pdbx_description
1 polymer ?
#
loop_
_entity_poly.entity_id
_entity_poly.type
_entity_poly.pdbx_seq_one_letter_code
_entity_poly.pdbx_strand_id
1 'polypeptide(L)'
;MTVMSRRVNQPKQVTMASEKYDVVIVGGGPAGTMAGAAAASEGVRTLVLERDSTFGIPVRCGEGVGVNQLERFFAVDEKYVAARIKGLYMHSPDGTEVPVVSSEIGLVLERTRFD
;
A
#
# COMPACT_ATOMS: atom_id res chain seq x y z
N MET A 1 40.12 -32.64 31.53
CA MET A 1 38.84 -32.68 30.78
C MET A 1 38.27 -31.26 30.78
N THR A 2 38.64 -30.47 29.77
CA THR A 2 38.32 -29.04 29.71
C THR A 2 36.89 -28.86 29.22
N VAL A 3 35.98 -28.46 30.10
CA VAL A 3 34.63 -28.03 29.71
C VAL A 3 34.76 -26.62 29.15
N MET A 4 34.89 -26.50 27.83
CA MET A 4 34.73 -25.22 27.15
C MET A 4 33.28 -24.78 27.31
N SER A 5 33.04 -23.83 28.21
CA SER A 5 31.73 -23.17 28.30
C SER A 5 31.50 -22.43 26.98
N ARG A 6 30.59 -22.95 26.17
CA ARG A 6 30.05 -22.21 25.03
C ARG A 6 29.44 -20.93 25.61
N ARG A 7 30.04 -19.78 25.28
CA ARG A 7 29.36 -18.49 25.44
C ARG A 7 28.09 -18.55 24.60
N VAL A 8 26.97 -18.82 25.26
CA VAL A 8 25.65 -18.57 24.70
C VAL A 8 25.63 -17.07 24.42
N ASN A 9 25.56 -16.72 23.13
CA ASN A 9 25.45 -15.34 22.69
C ASN A 9 24.14 -14.79 23.27
N GLN A 10 24.24 -13.98 24.34
CA GLN A 10 23.06 -13.40 24.96
C GLN A 10 22.35 -12.51 23.94
N PRO A 11 21.01 -12.54 23.86
CA PRO A 11 20.28 -11.61 22.99
C PRO A 11 20.68 -10.19 23.37
N LYS A 12 21.11 -9.39 22.38
CA LYS A 12 21.38 -7.97 22.57
C LYS A 12 20.17 -7.35 23.25
N GLN A 13 20.39 -6.77 24.43
CA GLN A 13 19.35 -6.06 25.17
C GLN A 13 18.90 -4.88 24.31
N VAL A 14 17.75 -5.01 23.66
CA VAL A 14 17.13 -3.92 22.91
C VAL A 14 16.56 -2.96 23.95
N THR A 15 17.24 -1.85 24.17
CA THR A 15 16.68 -0.74 24.94
C THR A 15 15.46 -0.22 24.18
N MET A 16 14.27 -0.54 24.68
CA MET A 16 13.01 -0.06 24.09
C MET A 16 12.91 1.44 24.37
N ALA A 17 13.25 2.26 23.36
CA ALA A 17 12.91 3.68 23.39
C ALA A 17 11.38 3.79 23.39
N SER A 18 10.81 4.32 24.48
CA SER A 18 9.38 4.62 24.57
C SER A 18 9.11 5.94 23.85
N GLU A 19 9.01 5.90 22.53
CA GLU A 19 8.43 7.01 21.79
C GLU A 19 6.92 6.97 21.93
N LYS A 20 6.34 8.09 22.38
CA LYS A 20 4.88 8.24 22.41
C LYS A 20 4.42 8.65 21.01
N TYR A 21 3.21 8.26 20.63
CA TYR A 21 2.52 8.71 19.42
C TYR A 21 1.05 8.91 19.79
N ASP A 22 0.38 9.85 19.13
CA ASP A 22 -1.03 10.10 19.37
C ASP A 22 -1.89 9.16 18.52
N VAL A 23 -1.39 8.82 17.32
CA VAL A 23 -1.99 7.87 16.39
C VAL A 23 -0.92 6.90 15.89
N VAL A 24 -1.25 5.61 15.89
CA VAL A 24 -0.45 4.55 15.26
C VAL A 24 -1.30 3.86 14.20
N ILE A 25 -0.79 3.83 12.97
CA ILE A 25 -1.40 3.21 11.81
C ILE A 25 -0.59 1.97 11.46
N VAL A 26 -1.28 0.82 11.32
CA VAL A 26 -0.67 -0.45 10.97
C VAL A 26 -1.07 -0.81 9.54
N GLY A 27 -0.10 -0.74 8.63
CA GLY A 27 -0.24 -0.93 7.19
C GLY A 27 0.13 0.33 6.42
N GLY A 28 1.08 0.20 5.50
CA GLY A 28 1.59 1.27 4.63
C GLY A 28 1.02 1.26 3.22
N GLY A 29 -0.11 0.59 2.97
CA GLY A 29 -0.80 0.69 1.69
C GLY A 29 -1.55 2.03 1.52
N PRO A 30 -2.25 2.23 0.39
CA PRO A 30 -2.91 3.50 0.07
C PRO A 30 -3.83 4.05 1.16
N ALA A 31 -4.61 3.19 1.82
CA ALA A 31 -5.47 3.62 2.91
C ALA A 31 -4.67 4.10 4.14
N GLY A 32 -3.58 3.42 4.46
CA GLY A 32 -2.73 3.73 5.62
C GLY A 32 -1.89 4.98 5.41
N THR A 33 -1.30 5.15 4.23
CA THR A 33 -0.55 6.37 3.89
C THR A 33 -1.46 7.58 3.78
N MET A 34 -2.68 7.43 3.23
CA MET A 34 -3.69 8.50 3.22
C MET A 34 -4.16 8.88 4.63
N ALA A 35 -4.43 7.89 5.49
CA ALA A 35 -4.77 8.16 6.88
C ALA A 35 -3.62 8.84 7.64
N GLY A 36 -2.38 8.42 7.38
CA GLY A 36 -1.18 9.00 7.98
C GLY A 36 -0.95 10.43 7.55
N ALA A 37 -1.10 10.71 6.25
CA ALA A 37 -1.02 12.06 5.70
C ALA A 37 -2.09 12.99 6.29
N ALA A 38 -3.35 12.52 6.37
CA ALA A 38 -4.46 13.28 6.94
C ALA A 38 -4.26 13.56 8.44
N ALA A 39 -3.81 12.58 9.23
CA ALA A 39 -3.53 12.79 10.65
C ALA A 39 -2.34 13.75 10.85
N ALA A 40 -1.26 13.57 10.09
CA ALA A 40 -0.09 14.42 10.17
C ALA A 40 -0.37 15.87 9.73
N SER A 41 -1.25 16.10 8.75
CA SER A 41 -1.63 17.46 8.33
C SER A 41 -2.37 18.24 9.41
N GLU A 42 -3.02 17.55 10.36
CA GLU A 42 -3.65 18.16 11.54
C GLU A 42 -2.66 18.36 12.71
N GLY A 43 -1.37 18.15 12.49
CA GLY A 43 -0.32 18.31 13.52
C GLY A 43 -0.25 17.18 14.53
N VAL A 44 -0.91 16.04 14.27
CA VAL A 44 -0.94 14.88 15.16
C VAL A 44 0.35 14.07 15.00
N ARG A 45 1.01 13.72 16.10
CA ARG A 45 2.21 12.88 16.05
C ARG A 45 1.82 11.46 15.69
N THR A 46 2.07 11.11 14.44
CA THR A 46 1.57 9.90 13.79
C THR A 46 2.70 8.95 13.44
N LEU A 47 2.52 7.66 13.72
CA LEU A 47 3.41 6.57 13.29
C LEU A 47 2.70 5.68 12.29
N VAL A 48 3.29 5.45 11.12
CA VAL A 48 2.83 4.43 10.15
C VAL A 48 3.82 3.27 10.18
N LEU A 49 3.31 2.06 10.37
CA LEU A 49 4.09 0.83 10.37
C LEU A 49 3.76 0.00 9.13
N GLU A 50 4.78 -0.38 8.36
CA GLU A 50 4.67 -1.33 7.25
C GLU A 50 5.55 -2.55 7.55
N ARG A 51 5.05 -3.74 7.22
CA ARG A 51 5.78 -5.00 7.40
C ARG A 51 6.92 -5.09 6.39
N ASP A 52 6.64 -4.72 5.15
CA ASP A 52 7.55 -4.88 4.04
C ASP A 52 8.60 -3.75 4.06
N SER A 53 9.84 -4.06 3.65
CA SER A 53 10.97 -3.11 3.74
C SER A 53 10.85 -1.92 2.80
N THR A 54 9.90 -1.97 1.87
CA THR A 54 9.70 -0.96 0.83
C THR A 54 8.21 -0.85 0.58
N PHE A 55 7.69 0.37 0.65
CA PHE A 55 6.29 0.65 0.37
C PHE A 55 5.94 0.24 -1.07
N GLY A 56 4.74 -0.29 -1.27
CA GLY A 56 4.28 -0.77 -2.58
C GLY A 56 4.95 -2.06 -3.09
N ILE A 57 5.94 -2.63 -2.39
CA ILE A 57 6.68 -3.82 -2.85
C ILE A 57 6.61 -4.97 -1.83
N PRO A 58 6.24 -6.20 -2.25
CA PRO A 58 5.87 -6.60 -3.60
C PRO A 58 4.43 -6.21 -3.97
N VAL A 59 4.19 -5.92 -5.24
CA VAL A 59 2.85 -5.63 -5.76
C VAL A 59 1.98 -6.89 -5.69
N ARG A 60 0.85 -6.80 -4.98
CA ARG A 60 -0.16 -7.86 -4.83
C ARG A 60 -1.56 -7.32 -5.14
N CYS A 61 -1.70 -6.73 -6.32
CA CYS A 61 -2.91 -6.06 -6.76
C CYS A 61 -3.11 -6.28 -8.27
N GLY A 62 -4.35 -6.23 -8.74
CA GLY A 62 -4.67 -6.16 -10.18
C GLY A 62 -4.67 -4.72 -10.73
N GLU A 63 -4.46 -3.72 -9.87
CA GLU A 63 -4.13 -2.31 -10.19
C GLU A 63 -5.21 -1.50 -10.93
N GLY A 64 -6.33 -2.11 -11.29
CA GLY A 64 -7.47 -1.45 -11.93
C GLY A 64 -8.25 -0.56 -10.97
N VAL A 65 -8.36 0.74 -11.28
CA VAL A 65 -9.16 1.72 -10.54
C VAL A 65 -9.97 2.60 -11.49
N GLY A 66 -11.10 3.16 -11.03
CA GLY A 66 -11.84 4.18 -11.79
C GLY A 66 -11.26 5.57 -11.56
N VAL A 67 -11.06 6.37 -12.64
CA VAL A 67 -10.52 7.74 -12.53
C VAL A 67 -11.36 8.57 -11.56
N ASN A 68 -12.68 8.58 -11.75
CA ASN A 68 -13.62 9.35 -10.93
C ASN A 68 -13.59 8.95 -9.45
N GLN A 69 -13.21 7.71 -9.12
CA GLN A 69 -13.09 7.28 -7.72
C GLN A 69 -11.78 7.74 -7.10
N LEU A 70 -10.69 7.76 -7.88
CA LEU A 70 -9.40 8.21 -7.42
C LEU A 70 -9.37 9.73 -7.22
N GLU A 71 -9.98 10.49 -8.13
CA GLU A 71 -10.05 11.95 -8.09
C GLU A 71 -10.81 12.52 -6.89
N ARG A 72 -11.59 11.68 -6.19
CA ARG A 72 -12.25 12.06 -4.93
C ARG A 72 -11.28 12.29 -3.79
N PHE A 73 -10.04 11.77 -3.89
CA PHE A 73 -9.02 11.88 -2.86
C PHE A 73 -7.91 12.85 -3.28
N PHE A 74 -7.48 12.82 -4.54
CA PHE A 74 -6.43 13.67 -5.08
C PHE A 74 -6.43 13.65 -6.61
N ALA A 75 -5.83 14.67 -7.23
CA ALA A 75 -5.68 14.73 -8.69
C ALA A 75 -4.80 13.59 -9.21
N VAL A 76 -5.20 13.01 -10.35
CA VAL A 76 -4.42 11.97 -11.03
C VAL A 76 -3.10 12.54 -11.54
N ASP A 77 -2.01 11.85 -11.24
CA ASP A 77 -0.67 12.16 -11.72
C ASP A 77 -0.20 11.04 -12.66
N GLU A 78 0.13 11.39 -13.90
CA GLU A 78 0.54 10.44 -14.94
C GLU A 78 1.77 9.60 -14.53
N LYS A 79 2.57 10.04 -13.54
CA LYS A 79 3.76 9.31 -13.10
C LYS A 79 3.46 7.89 -12.62
N TYR A 80 2.26 7.63 -12.12
CA TYR A 80 1.81 6.33 -11.61
C TYR A 80 0.74 5.68 -12.50
N VAL A 81 0.50 6.20 -13.70
CA VAL A 81 -0.45 5.61 -14.66
C VAL A 81 0.30 4.68 -15.62
N ALA A 82 0.10 3.37 -15.46
CA ALA A 82 0.68 2.37 -16.34
C ALA A 82 -0.12 2.19 -17.64
N ALA A 83 -1.46 2.24 -17.55
CA ALA A 83 -2.35 2.18 -18.71
C ALA A 83 -3.72 2.80 -18.43
N ARG A 84 -4.50 3.06 -19.49
CA ARG A 84 -5.89 3.53 -19.42
C ARG A 84 -6.86 2.45 -19.90
N ILE A 85 -7.88 2.19 -19.11
CA ILE A 85 -8.94 1.20 -19.34
C ILE A 85 -10.11 1.91 -20.04
N LYS A 86 -10.52 1.39 -21.21
CA LYS A 86 -11.64 1.91 -22.02
C LYS A 86 -12.94 1.12 -21.84
N GLY A 87 -12.87 -0.02 -21.15
CA GLY A 87 -13.95 -0.97 -20.97
C GLY A 87 -13.41 -2.30 -20.47
N LEU A 88 -14.29 -3.23 -20.18
CA LEU A 88 -13.95 -4.58 -19.74
C LEU A 88 -14.86 -5.61 -20.40
N TYR A 89 -14.41 -6.85 -20.47
CA TYR A 89 -15.22 -7.99 -20.91
C TYR A 89 -15.45 -8.90 -19.71
N MET A 90 -16.71 -9.28 -19.46
CA MET A 90 -17.04 -10.31 -18.48
C MET A 90 -17.28 -11.61 -19.23
N HIS A 91 -16.48 -12.63 -18.90
CA HIS A 91 -16.59 -13.96 -19.48
C HIS A 91 -17.23 -14.91 -18.46
N SER A 92 -18.30 -15.58 -18.88
CA SER A 92 -18.95 -16.67 -18.13
C SER A 92 -18.21 -18.00 -18.41
N PRO A 93 -18.24 -18.98 -17.48
CA PRO A 93 -17.63 -20.30 -17.70
C PRO A 93 -18.16 -21.05 -18.94
N ASP A 94 -19.35 -20.72 -19.43
CA ASP A 94 -19.94 -21.28 -20.65
C ASP A 94 -19.47 -20.59 -21.95
N GLY A 95 -18.59 -19.60 -21.84
CA GLY A 95 -18.06 -18.83 -22.96
C GLY A 95 -18.90 -17.62 -23.36
N THR A 96 -19.99 -17.32 -22.65
CA THR A 96 -20.76 -16.09 -22.88
C THR A 96 -19.90 -14.87 -22.53
N GLU A 97 -19.81 -13.92 -23.44
CA GLU A 97 -19.09 -12.66 -23.25
C GLU A 97 -20.06 -11.49 -23.15
N VAL A 98 -19.90 -10.67 -22.10
CA VAL A 98 -20.66 -9.44 -21.91
C VAL A 98 -19.68 -8.26 -21.93
N PRO A 99 -19.64 -7.46 -23.01
CA PRO A 99 -18.85 -6.25 -23.03
C PRO A 99 -19.46 -5.21 -22.10
N VAL A 100 -18.65 -4.68 -21.20
CA VAL A 100 -18.99 -3.52 -20.36
C VAL A 100 -18.20 -2.34 -20.91
N VAL A 101 -18.87 -1.59 -21.76
CA VAL A 101 -18.34 -0.34 -22.31
C VAL A 101 -18.76 0.78 -21.37
N SER A 102 -17.80 1.52 -20.83
CA SER A 102 -18.05 2.69 -20.00
C SER A 102 -17.52 3.94 -20.69
N SER A 103 -18.23 5.05 -20.56
CA SER A 103 -17.69 6.37 -20.87
C SER A 103 -16.68 6.85 -19.82
N GLU A 104 -16.70 6.26 -18.61
CA GLU A 104 -15.73 6.52 -17.56
C GLU A 104 -14.41 5.81 -17.86
N ILE A 105 -13.32 6.56 -17.75
CA ILE A 105 -11.97 6.02 -17.94
C ILE A 105 -11.56 5.30 -16.65
N GLY A 106 -11.04 4.08 -16.77
CA GLY A 106 -10.31 3.41 -15.70
C GLY A 106 -8.80 3.55 -15.91
N LEU A 107 -8.01 3.27 -14.88
CA LEU A 107 -6.55 3.26 -14.93
C LEU A 107 -6.04 1.91 -14.45
N VAL A 108 -4.93 1.48 -15.03
CA VAL A 108 -4.02 0.53 -14.40
C VAL A 108 -2.91 1.36 -13.78
N LEU A 109 -2.74 1.25 -12.46
CA LEU A 109 -1.71 1.97 -11.72
C LEU A 109 -0.36 1.24 -11.78
N GLU A 110 0.74 1.97 -11.61
CA GLU A 110 2.02 1.39 -11.21
C GLU A 110 2.14 1.56 -9.69
N ARG A 111 1.93 0.47 -8.95
CA ARG A 111 1.75 0.55 -7.49
C ARG A 111 2.99 0.99 -6.72
N THR A 112 4.20 0.74 -7.23
CA THR A 112 5.44 1.17 -6.57
C THR A 112 5.57 2.70 -6.52
N ARG A 113 5.02 3.40 -7.51
CA ARG A 113 4.99 4.87 -7.58
C ARG A 113 3.74 5.49 -6.97
N PHE A 114 2.68 4.70 -6.82
CA PHE A 114 1.40 5.17 -6.31
C PHE A 114 1.33 5.15 -4.77
N ASP A 115 1.82 4.07 -4.15
CA ASP A 115 1.81 3.87 -2.69
C ASP A 115 2.81 4.81 -1.98
#